data_AF-A0A235F1K2-F1
#
_entry.id   AF-A0A235F1K2-F1
#
_cell.length_a   1.000
_cell.length_b   1.000
_cell.length_c   1.000
_cell.angle_alpha   90.00
_cell.angle_beta   90.00
_cell.angle_gamma   90.00
#
_symmetry.space_group_name_H-M   'P 1'
#
loop_
_entity.id
_entity.type
_entity.pdbx_description
1 polymer ?
#
loop_
_entity_poly.entity_id
_entity_poly.type
_entity_poly.pdbx_seq_one_letter_code
_entity_poly.pdbx_strand_id
1 'polypeptide(L)'
;MESKSGAAELIDQVEKIRRMSKERDALVAEAIIQQLPLWEESVRGLPNALARSALFTAANRSVARENFRNRKIAAVKGIEIVYTGEELRQEDGDVFLQIVHLARQQPLGEIVEFSGYGLLKELGWTTAKGSYDRLRECINRLSTTTVKVKMSFPGTSSEREKGFGSSLIRKFEWDESAARGTSQRWRVWLEPEIIYLFHENTYTKIDWKQRLKLPPLAKWLHQFYFSHREPMGYKVETIKMLCGSRIAVLAKFRYKLREALDSLIEVGFLLSYHIDPATDVLMVRRAPKPPVLLSM
;
A
#
# COMPACT_ATOMS: atom_id res chain seq x y z
N MET A 1 -32.99 13.85 -40.35
CA MET A 1 -33.50 14.03 -38.97
C MET A 1 -32.55 13.43 -37.92
N GLU A 2 -31.25 13.25 -38.24
CA GLU A 2 -30.29 12.49 -37.41
C GLU A 2 -29.27 13.37 -36.66
N SER A 3 -29.19 14.68 -36.96
CA SER A 3 -28.18 15.57 -36.36
C SER A 3 -28.51 16.04 -34.93
N LYS A 4 -29.78 15.99 -34.50
CA LYS A 4 -30.19 16.43 -33.16
C LYS A 4 -29.90 15.42 -32.04
N SER A 5 -29.72 14.13 -32.39
CA SER A 5 -29.49 13.06 -31.41
C SER A 5 -28.08 13.09 -30.83
N GLY A 6 -27.06 13.30 -31.68
CA GLY A 6 -25.66 13.35 -31.23
C GLY A 6 -25.32 14.60 -30.39
N ALA A 7 -26.00 15.72 -30.62
CA ALA A 7 -25.81 16.93 -29.82
C ALA A 7 -26.34 16.77 -28.38
N ALA A 8 -27.47 16.06 -28.20
CA ALA A 8 -28.04 15.77 -26.89
C ALA A 8 -27.16 14.81 -26.08
N GLU A 9 -26.60 13.77 -26.71
CA GLU A 9 -25.64 12.86 -26.06
C GLU A 9 -24.34 13.56 -25.64
N LEU A 10 -23.80 14.46 -26.47
CA LEU A 10 -22.61 15.23 -26.10
C LEU A 10 -22.85 16.16 -24.92
N ILE A 11 -24.02 16.79 -24.84
CA ILE A 11 -24.39 17.69 -23.73
C ILE A 11 -24.48 16.88 -22.43
N ASP A 12 -25.15 15.73 -22.45
CA ASP A 12 -25.27 14.85 -21.27
C ASP A 12 -23.88 14.35 -20.80
N GLN A 13 -23.00 14.02 -21.75
CA GLN A 13 -21.64 13.57 -21.44
C GLN A 13 -20.77 14.69 -20.82
N VAL A 14 -20.91 15.93 -21.30
CA VAL A 14 -20.23 17.11 -20.73
C VAL A 14 -20.78 17.46 -19.35
N GLU A 15 -22.10 17.37 -19.14
CA GLU A 15 -22.73 17.60 -17.84
C GLU A 15 -22.29 16.55 -16.82
N LYS A 16 -22.18 15.28 -17.22
CA LYS A 16 -21.67 14.19 -16.39
C LYS A 16 -20.22 14.41 -15.98
N ILE A 17 -19.35 14.83 -16.91
CA ILE A 17 -17.95 15.18 -16.62
C ILE A 17 -17.88 16.39 -15.67
N ARG A 18 -18.69 17.43 -15.89
CA ARG A 18 -18.75 18.59 -15.00
C ARG A 18 -19.25 18.24 -13.60
N ARG A 19 -20.23 17.33 -13.49
CA ARG A 19 -20.72 16.83 -12.20
C ARG A 19 -19.65 16.04 -11.47
N MET A 20 -18.98 15.12 -12.16
CA MET A 20 -17.84 14.37 -11.61
C MET A 20 -16.69 15.29 -11.21
N SER A 21 -16.40 16.34 -11.98
CA SER A 21 -15.38 17.34 -11.63
C SER A 21 -15.81 18.12 -10.40
N LYS A 22 -17.05 18.62 -10.32
CA LYS A 22 -17.55 19.33 -9.14
C LYS A 22 -17.60 18.45 -7.89
N GLU A 23 -17.99 17.20 -8.01
CA GLU A 23 -17.95 16.22 -6.92
C GLU A 23 -16.51 15.98 -6.47
N ARG A 24 -15.57 15.80 -7.41
CA ARG A 24 -14.13 15.74 -7.10
C ARG A 24 -13.64 17.02 -6.44
N ASP A 25 -13.99 18.19 -6.96
CA ASP A 25 -13.49 19.47 -6.48
C ASP A 25 -14.08 19.82 -5.09
N ALA A 26 -15.31 19.41 -4.78
CA ALA A 26 -15.90 19.51 -3.45
C ALA A 26 -15.28 18.52 -2.45
N LEU A 27 -15.03 17.29 -2.89
CA LEU A 27 -14.29 16.27 -2.16
C LEU A 27 -12.85 16.71 -1.86
N VAL A 28 -12.20 17.36 -2.84
CA VAL A 28 -10.88 17.99 -2.72
C VAL A 28 -10.95 19.17 -1.76
N ALA A 29 -11.95 20.05 -1.85
CA ALA A 29 -12.12 21.16 -0.90
C ALA A 29 -12.32 20.68 0.55
N GLU A 30 -13.06 19.59 0.75
CA GLU A 30 -13.21 18.95 2.06
C GLU A 30 -11.92 18.26 2.53
N ALA A 31 -11.11 17.73 1.59
CA ALA A 31 -9.82 17.08 1.87
C ALA A 31 -8.62 18.05 2.01
N ILE A 32 -8.72 19.27 1.46
CA ILE A 32 -7.67 20.32 1.48
C ILE A 32 -7.30 20.74 2.93
N ILE A 33 -8.14 20.41 3.92
CA ILE A 33 -7.89 20.65 5.35
C ILE A 33 -7.91 19.33 6.15
N GLN A 34 -7.75 18.18 5.50
CA GLN A 34 -7.72 16.91 6.23
C GLN A 34 -6.29 16.40 6.43
N GLN A 35 -5.95 16.21 7.69
CA GLN A 35 -4.79 15.49 8.15
C GLN A 35 -5.08 13.98 8.10
N LEU A 36 -4.07 13.16 7.82
CA LEU A 36 -4.23 11.71 8.00
C LEU A 36 -4.53 11.37 9.48
N PRO A 37 -5.18 10.23 9.76
CA PRO A 37 -5.34 9.78 11.13
C PRO A 37 -4.01 9.73 11.86
N LEU A 38 -3.99 10.17 13.13
CA LEU A 38 -2.80 10.08 13.94
C LEU A 38 -2.59 8.65 14.46
N TRP A 39 -1.33 8.25 14.50
CA TRP A 39 -0.88 7.01 15.11
C TRP A 39 0.53 7.17 15.71
N GLU A 40 0.85 6.26 16.62
CA GLU A 40 2.12 6.24 17.37
C GLU A 40 3.34 6.04 16.46
N GLU A 41 4.51 6.47 16.94
CA GLU A 41 5.80 6.32 16.24
C GLU A 41 6.15 4.85 15.93
N SER A 42 5.71 3.92 16.76
CA SER A 42 5.98 2.48 16.64
C SER A 42 5.27 1.82 15.45
N VAL A 43 4.26 2.47 14.88
CA VAL A 43 3.38 1.89 13.85
C VAL A 43 3.29 2.72 12.58
N ARG A 44 2.97 2.05 11.46
CA ARG A 44 2.66 2.71 10.18
C ARG A 44 1.22 2.42 9.78
N GLY A 45 0.49 3.43 9.33
CA GLY A 45 -0.85 3.26 8.78
C GLY A 45 -0.78 2.65 7.38
N LEU A 46 -1.39 1.49 7.19
CA LEU A 46 -1.46 0.79 5.90
C LEU A 46 -2.94 0.57 5.53
N PRO A 47 -3.41 1.09 4.38
CA PRO A 47 -4.76 0.82 3.93
C PRO A 47 -5.02 -0.67 3.67
N ASN A 48 -6.16 -1.16 4.13
CA ASN A 48 -6.53 -2.57 4.04
C ASN A 48 -6.68 -3.03 2.59
N ALA A 49 -7.11 -2.13 1.69
CA ALA A 49 -7.15 -2.41 0.25
C ALA A 49 -5.75 -2.78 -0.30
N LEU A 50 -4.72 -2.07 0.14
CA LEU A 50 -3.35 -2.34 -0.29
C LEU A 50 -2.79 -3.57 0.44
N ALA A 51 -3.03 -3.69 1.73
CA ALA A 51 -2.59 -4.82 2.57
C ALA A 51 -3.09 -6.18 2.05
N ARG A 52 -4.31 -6.21 1.49
CA ARG A 52 -5.01 -7.41 1.02
C ARG A 52 -4.97 -7.58 -0.50
N SER A 53 -3.91 -7.06 -1.14
CA SER A 53 -3.72 -7.12 -2.58
C SER A 53 -2.29 -7.45 -3.00
N ALA A 54 -2.11 -7.73 -4.28
CA ALA A 54 -0.84 -7.93 -4.95
C ALA A 54 -0.23 -6.62 -5.48
N LEU A 55 -0.67 -5.44 -4.99
CA LEU A 55 -0.10 -4.17 -5.47
C LEU A 55 1.38 -4.07 -5.15
N PHE A 56 1.75 -4.38 -3.90
CA PHE A 56 3.14 -4.53 -3.47
C PHE A 56 3.49 -6.01 -3.43
N THR A 57 4.09 -6.54 -4.50
CA THR A 57 4.33 -7.98 -4.63
C THR A 57 5.41 -8.48 -3.68
N ALA A 58 5.35 -9.78 -3.34
CA ALA A 58 6.38 -10.50 -2.59
C ALA A 58 7.57 -10.95 -3.47
N ALA A 59 7.68 -10.44 -4.70
CA ALA A 59 8.76 -10.79 -5.61
C ALA A 59 10.13 -10.38 -5.06
N ASN A 60 11.15 -11.19 -5.34
CA ASN A 60 12.52 -10.88 -4.95
C ASN A 60 13.17 -9.90 -5.94
N ARG A 61 14.33 -9.36 -5.58
CA ARG A 61 15.08 -8.42 -6.44
C ARG A 61 15.78 -9.06 -7.63
N SER A 62 15.98 -10.37 -7.63
CA SER A 62 16.73 -11.06 -8.69
C SER A 62 15.91 -11.26 -9.97
N VAL A 63 14.61 -10.96 -9.93
CA VAL A 63 13.73 -10.99 -11.11
C VAL A 63 13.48 -9.55 -11.59
N ALA A 64 13.51 -9.34 -12.90
CA ALA A 64 13.18 -8.05 -13.51
C ALA A 64 11.73 -7.63 -13.19
N ARG A 65 11.52 -6.33 -13.00
CA ARG A 65 10.18 -5.77 -12.80
C ARG A 65 9.41 -5.77 -14.12
N GLU A 66 8.11 -6.03 -14.05
CA GLU A 66 7.23 -5.90 -15.22
C GLU A 66 6.62 -4.50 -15.26
N ASN A 67 6.38 -3.97 -16.46
CA ASN A 67 5.58 -2.76 -16.63
C ASN A 67 4.13 -3.14 -16.91
N PHE A 68 3.21 -2.51 -16.19
CA PHE A 68 1.78 -2.79 -16.27
C PHE A 68 1.03 -1.62 -16.91
N ARG A 69 0.02 -1.93 -17.74
CA ARG A 69 -0.90 -0.96 -18.32
C ARG A 69 -2.34 -1.40 -18.06
N ASN A 70 -3.07 -0.64 -17.26
CA ASN A 70 -4.44 -0.93 -16.84
C ASN A 70 -4.62 -2.37 -16.33
N ARG A 71 -3.63 -2.91 -15.61
CA ARG A 71 -3.66 -4.28 -15.12
C ARG A 71 -4.56 -4.38 -13.90
N LYS A 72 -5.47 -5.36 -13.90
CA LYS A 72 -6.22 -5.74 -12.69
C LYS A 72 -5.27 -6.42 -11.71
N ILE A 73 -5.17 -5.87 -10.51
CA ILE A 73 -4.35 -6.41 -9.43
C ILE A 73 -5.19 -7.40 -8.62
N ALA A 74 -4.59 -8.55 -8.32
CA ALA A 74 -5.18 -9.55 -7.43
C ALA A 74 -5.45 -8.95 -6.05
N ALA A 75 -6.67 -9.11 -5.54
CA ALA A 75 -7.05 -8.65 -4.21
C ALA A 75 -8.16 -9.55 -3.63
N VAL A 76 -8.36 -9.47 -2.32
CA VAL A 76 -9.48 -10.14 -1.65
C VAL A 76 -10.82 -9.59 -2.15
N LYS A 77 -11.87 -10.42 -2.14
CA LYS A 77 -13.23 -10.05 -2.54
C LYS A 77 -13.67 -8.72 -1.90
N GLY A 78 -14.26 -7.84 -2.69
CA GLY A 78 -14.72 -6.50 -2.27
C GLY A 78 -13.69 -5.38 -2.47
N ILE A 79 -12.47 -5.72 -2.91
CA ILE A 79 -11.44 -4.75 -3.30
C ILE A 79 -11.16 -4.91 -4.79
N GLU A 80 -11.24 -3.82 -5.54
CA GLU A 80 -10.80 -3.78 -6.93
C GLU A 80 -9.68 -2.78 -7.10
N ILE A 81 -8.57 -3.23 -7.69
CA ILE A 81 -7.42 -2.38 -7.97
C ILE A 81 -7.04 -2.51 -9.44
N VAL A 82 -6.94 -1.37 -10.12
CA VAL A 82 -6.37 -1.27 -11.47
C VAL A 82 -5.10 -0.44 -11.40
N TYR A 83 -4.03 -0.94 -12.01
CA TYR A 83 -2.70 -0.37 -11.89
C TYR A 83 -2.02 -0.15 -13.25
N THR A 84 -1.36 0.99 -13.38
CA THR A 84 -0.45 1.33 -14.48
C THR A 84 0.87 1.83 -13.91
N GLY A 85 1.98 1.35 -14.45
CA GLY A 85 3.35 1.70 -14.04
C GLY A 85 4.22 0.46 -13.87
N GLU A 86 5.46 0.65 -13.41
CA GLU A 86 6.38 -0.45 -13.10
C GLU A 86 5.90 -1.24 -11.88
N GLU A 87 6.10 -2.56 -11.83
CA GLU A 87 5.77 -3.41 -10.69
C GLU A 87 6.28 -2.80 -9.37
N LEU A 88 5.42 -2.73 -8.35
CA LEU A 88 5.82 -2.37 -6.98
C LEU A 88 6.05 -3.62 -6.15
N ARG A 89 7.05 -3.57 -5.27
CA ARG A 89 7.43 -4.66 -4.35
C ARG A 89 7.34 -4.18 -2.92
N GLN A 90 7.50 -5.10 -1.97
CA GLN A 90 7.46 -4.78 -0.54
C GLN A 90 8.39 -3.64 -0.11
N GLU A 91 9.54 -3.47 -0.78
CA GLU A 91 10.44 -2.34 -0.49
C GLU A 91 9.86 -0.98 -0.90
N ASP A 92 9.13 -0.92 -2.01
CA ASP A 92 8.43 0.29 -2.45
C ASP A 92 7.28 0.58 -1.48
N GLY A 93 6.62 -0.47 -0.98
CA GLY A 93 5.61 -0.37 0.06
C GLY A 93 6.17 0.18 1.38
N ASP A 94 7.37 -0.23 1.78
CA ASP A 94 8.01 0.30 2.99
C ASP A 94 8.33 1.80 2.87
N VAL A 95 8.86 2.23 1.72
CA VAL A 95 9.12 3.65 1.42
C VAL A 95 7.82 4.45 1.45
N PHE A 96 6.77 3.95 0.79
CA PHE A 96 5.45 4.58 0.79
C PHE A 96 4.90 4.73 2.22
N LEU A 97 4.93 3.66 3.01
CA LEU A 97 4.42 3.66 4.39
C LEU A 97 5.18 4.62 5.29
N GLN A 98 6.50 4.75 5.12
CA GLN A 98 7.30 5.69 5.88
C GLN A 98 7.00 7.14 5.48
N ILE A 99 6.81 7.42 4.19
CA ILE A 99 6.41 8.75 3.71
C ILE A 99 5.02 9.14 4.24
N VAL A 100 4.04 8.23 4.15
CA VAL A 100 2.69 8.43 4.73
C VAL A 100 2.77 8.69 6.23
N HIS A 101 3.65 7.95 6.92
CA HIS A 101 3.88 8.16 8.35
C HIS A 101 4.44 9.56 8.65
N LEU A 102 5.40 10.07 7.88
CA LEU A 102 5.89 11.44 8.04
C LEU A 102 4.79 12.47 7.71
N ALA A 103 4.02 12.23 6.64
CA ALA A 103 2.94 13.11 6.21
C ALA A 103 1.81 13.23 7.24
N ARG A 104 1.62 12.24 8.14
CA ARG A 104 0.49 12.23 9.08
C ARG A 104 0.45 13.42 10.03
N GLN A 105 1.59 14.05 10.29
CA GLN A 105 1.68 15.20 11.19
C GLN A 105 1.42 16.54 10.48
N GLN A 106 1.08 16.51 9.19
CA GLN A 106 0.88 17.71 8.37
C GLN A 106 -0.46 17.65 7.62
N PRO A 107 -1.03 18.80 7.23
CA PRO A 107 -2.16 18.84 6.31
C PRO A 107 -1.83 18.11 5.00
N LEU A 108 -2.77 17.35 4.46
CA LEU A 108 -2.56 16.71 3.16
C LEU A 108 -2.53 17.75 2.03
N GLY A 109 -1.80 17.42 0.96
CA GLY A 109 -1.55 18.34 -0.16
C GLY A 109 -0.36 19.27 0.06
N GLU A 110 0.07 19.45 1.31
CA GLU A 110 1.28 20.18 1.67
C GLU A 110 2.55 19.35 1.47
N ILE A 111 3.68 20.05 1.55
CA ILE A 111 5.02 19.50 1.39
C ILE A 111 5.45 18.65 2.60
N VAL A 112 5.87 17.42 2.35
CA VAL A 112 6.52 16.57 3.35
C VAL A 112 8.03 16.64 3.15
N GLU A 113 8.72 17.35 4.05
CA GLU A 113 10.18 17.50 4.01
C GLU A 113 10.88 16.50 4.94
N PHE A 114 11.95 15.86 4.44
CA PHE A 114 12.80 14.99 5.23
C PHE A 114 14.22 14.90 4.66
N SER A 115 15.17 14.39 5.45
CA SER A 115 16.51 14.07 4.94
C SER A 115 16.55 12.64 4.39
N GLY A 116 17.29 12.42 3.30
CA GLY A 116 17.51 11.08 2.77
C GLY A 116 18.16 10.15 3.81
N TYR A 117 19.09 10.66 4.61
CA TYR A 117 19.71 9.93 5.71
C TYR A 117 18.69 9.45 6.74
N GLY A 118 17.79 10.33 7.19
CA GLY A 118 16.74 10.01 8.16
C GLY A 118 15.79 8.94 7.62
N LEU A 119 15.38 9.08 6.36
CA LEU A 119 14.50 8.10 5.73
C LEU A 119 15.18 6.72 5.60
N LEU A 120 16.44 6.66 5.19
CA LEU A 120 17.20 5.41 5.13
C LEU A 120 17.34 4.74 6.50
N LYS A 121 17.58 5.53 7.56
CA LYS A 121 17.64 5.04 8.94
C LYS A 121 16.30 4.43 9.39
N GLU A 122 15.19 5.12 9.16
CA GLU A 122 13.85 4.63 9.48
C GLU A 122 13.46 3.36 8.70
N LEU A 123 14.02 3.17 7.50
CA LEU A 123 13.85 1.97 6.69
C LEU A 123 14.81 0.83 7.06
N GLY A 124 15.77 1.08 7.97
CA GLY A 124 16.82 0.14 8.33
C GLY A 124 17.81 -0.15 7.19
N TRP A 125 17.99 0.79 6.25
CA TRP A 125 18.92 0.65 5.13
C TRP A 125 20.29 1.23 5.47
N THR A 126 21.32 0.79 4.75
CA THR A 126 22.66 1.39 4.86
C THR A 126 22.66 2.80 4.30
N THR A 127 23.60 3.63 4.74
CA THR A 127 23.77 5.01 4.27
C THR A 127 24.81 5.12 3.15
N ALA A 128 24.98 4.07 2.35
CA ALA A 128 25.87 4.06 1.20
C ALA A 128 25.22 4.72 -0.02
N LYS A 129 26.02 5.19 -0.99
CA LYS A 129 25.53 5.83 -2.22
C LYS A 129 24.41 5.03 -2.91
N GLY A 130 24.63 3.73 -3.10
CA GLY A 130 23.65 2.85 -3.75
C GLY A 130 22.30 2.75 -3.03
N SER A 131 22.23 3.02 -1.72
CA SER A 131 20.97 3.08 -0.98
C SER A 131 20.17 4.35 -1.30
N TYR A 132 20.84 5.47 -1.53
CA TYR A 132 20.19 6.70 -1.99
C TYR A 132 19.68 6.57 -3.42
N ASP A 133 20.46 5.96 -4.31
CA ASP A 133 20.04 5.66 -5.68
C ASP A 133 18.80 4.75 -5.68
N ARG A 134 18.84 3.68 -4.88
CA ARG A 134 17.70 2.77 -4.68
C ARG A 134 16.47 3.48 -4.10
N LEU A 135 16.65 4.40 -3.16
CA LEU A 135 15.55 5.19 -2.60
C LEU A 135 14.92 6.08 -3.67
N ARG A 136 15.74 6.74 -4.49
CA ARG A 136 15.30 7.57 -5.63
C ARG A 136 14.48 6.74 -6.62
N GLU A 137 14.94 5.55 -6.97
CA GLU A 137 14.20 4.64 -7.84
C GLU A 137 12.84 4.23 -7.25
N CYS A 138 12.77 3.96 -5.93
CA CYS A 138 11.51 3.62 -5.26
C CYS A 138 10.52 4.79 -5.33
N ILE A 139 10.96 6.01 -4.99
CA ILE A 139 10.11 7.20 -5.02
C ILE A 139 9.68 7.51 -6.47
N ASN A 140 10.59 7.37 -7.44
CA ASN A 140 10.29 7.55 -8.85
C ASN A 140 9.20 6.58 -9.32
N ARG A 141 9.33 5.28 -8.99
CA ARG A 141 8.28 4.28 -9.26
C ARG A 141 6.96 4.69 -8.61
N LEU A 142 6.96 5.03 -7.33
CA LEU A 142 5.72 5.43 -6.64
C LEU A 142 5.06 6.67 -7.26
N SER A 143 5.84 7.58 -7.85
CA SER A 143 5.35 8.79 -8.51
C SER A 143 4.87 8.60 -9.94
N THR A 144 5.42 7.62 -10.67
CA THR A 144 5.15 7.39 -12.10
C THR A 144 4.04 6.36 -12.32
N THR A 145 3.07 6.30 -11.40
CA THR A 145 2.02 5.28 -11.37
C THR A 145 0.63 5.85 -11.42
N THR A 146 -0.34 5.01 -11.79
CA THR A 146 -1.75 5.29 -11.56
C THR A 146 -2.36 4.08 -10.87
N VAL A 147 -2.83 4.29 -9.64
CA VAL A 147 -3.55 3.29 -8.84
C VAL A 147 -5.00 3.72 -8.74
N LYS A 148 -5.90 2.88 -9.25
CA LYS A 148 -7.35 3.05 -9.08
C LYS A 148 -7.84 1.99 -8.12
N VAL A 149 -8.28 2.39 -6.93
CA VAL A 149 -8.81 1.52 -5.89
C VAL A 149 -10.30 1.77 -5.78
N LYS A 150 -11.11 0.73 -5.88
CA LYS A 150 -12.53 0.74 -5.51
C LYS A 150 -12.76 -0.23 -4.36
N MET A 151 -13.55 0.21 -3.37
CA MET A 151 -13.92 -0.60 -2.21
C MET A 151 -15.44 -0.67 -2.09
N SER A 152 -15.97 -1.87 -1.93
CA SER A 152 -17.39 -2.08 -1.65
C SER A 152 -17.60 -2.37 -0.17
N PHE A 153 -18.42 -1.56 0.50
CA PHE A 153 -18.75 -1.75 1.92
C PHE A 153 -20.15 -2.39 2.06
N PRO A 154 -20.28 -3.54 2.73
CA PRO A 154 -21.59 -4.10 3.04
C PRO A 154 -22.37 -3.18 4.00
N GLY A 155 -23.65 -2.91 3.73
CA GLY A 155 -24.55 -2.22 4.66
C GLY A 155 -24.71 -0.71 4.46
N THR A 156 -23.97 -0.08 3.55
CA THR A 156 -24.28 1.29 3.10
C THR A 156 -25.26 1.21 1.94
N SER A 157 -26.52 1.55 2.21
CA SER A 157 -27.66 1.62 1.27
C SER A 157 -27.55 2.69 0.18
N SER A 158 -26.35 3.25 -0.02
CA SER A 158 -26.03 4.12 -1.13
C SER A 158 -24.97 3.46 -2.00
N GLU A 159 -25.31 3.22 -3.26
CA GLU A 159 -24.44 2.99 -4.43
C GLU A 159 -23.40 4.12 -4.63
N ARG A 160 -22.64 4.49 -3.59
CA ARG A 160 -21.53 5.41 -3.73
C ARG A 160 -20.27 4.56 -3.80
N GLU A 161 -19.93 4.17 -5.03
CA GLU A 161 -18.59 3.68 -5.37
C GLU A 161 -17.57 4.76 -4.99
N LYS A 162 -17.06 4.72 -3.76
CA LYS A 162 -15.92 5.56 -3.37
C LYS A 162 -14.66 4.89 -3.90
N GLY A 163 -13.87 5.63 -4.66
CA GLY A 163 -12.60 5.15 -5.18
C GLY A 163 -11.52 6.21 -5.16
N PHE A 164 -10.29 5.75 -4.98
CA PHE A 164 -9.08 6.57 -5.09
C PHE A 164 -8.45 6.31 -6.46
N GLY A 165 -8.06 7.35 -7.19
CA GLY A 165 -7.49 7.23 -8.53
C GLY A 165 -6.37 8.22 -8.76
N SER A 166 -5.15 7.90 -8.35
CA SER A 166 -3.97 8.74 -8.62
C SER A 166 -2.66 7.95 -8.48
N SER A 167 -1.52 8.63 -8.65
CA SER A 167 -0.23 8.12 -8.20
C SER A 167 -0.19 8.02 -6.67
N LEU A 168 0.63 7.11 -6.13
CA LEU A 168 0.81 6.98 -4.68
C LEU A 168 1.61 8.14 -4.09
N ILE A 169 2.50 8.71 -4.89
CA ILE A 169 3.21 9.96 -4.62
C ILE A 169 2.88 10.93 -5.75
N ARG A 170 2.37 12.12 -5.43
CA ARG A 170 1.99 13.13 -6.43
C ARG A 170 3.20 13.60 -7.22
N LYS A 171 4.23 14.04 -6.49
CA LYS A 171 5.51 14.48 -7.03
C LYS A 171 6.56 14.48 -5.93
N PHE A 172 7.82 14.59 -6.33
CA PHE A 172 8.95 14.71 -5.43
C PHE A 172 10.04 15.61 -6.01
N GLU A 173 10.81 16.24 -5.13
CA GLU A 173 11.99 17.02 -5.44
C GLU A 173 13.13 16.56 -4.53
N TRP A 174 14.35 16.55 -5.04
CA TRP A 174 15.55 16.31 -4.23
C TRP A 174 16.67 17.25 -4.66
N ASP A 175 17.44 17.70 -3.69
CA ASP A 175 18.64 18.49 -3.93
C ASP A 175 19.88 17.61 -3.82
N GLU A 176 20.57 17.43 -4.96
CA GLU A 176 21.81 16.66 -5.04
C GLU A 176 23.04 17.48 -4.61
N SER A 177 22.94 18.81 -4.59
CA SER A 177 24.02 19.74 -4.25
C SER A 177 24.24 19.90 -2.74
N ALA A 178 23.30 19.45 -1.92
CA ALA A 178 23.46 19.45 -0.48
C ALA A 178 24.62 18.52 -0.10
N ALA A 179 25.71 19.13 0.39
CA ALA A 179 27.03 18.53 0.59
C ALA A 179 26.98 17.03 0.97
N ARG A 180 27.76 16.22 0.23
CA ARG A 180 27.93 14.77 0.46
C ARG A 180 28.12 14.52 1.96
N GLY A 181 27.10 13.98 2.62
CA GLY A 181 27.23 13.54 4.00
C GLY A 181 26.02 13.73 4.90
N THR A 182 25.15 14.73 4.70
CA THR A 182 24.11 14.98 5.74
C THR A 182 22.80 15.62 5.29
N SER A 183 22.67 16.17 4.07
CA SER A 183 21.57 17.13 3.83
C SER A 183 20.85 17.01 2.49
N GLN A 184 20.83 15.85 1.80
CA GLN A 184 19.88 15.69 0.69
C GLN A 184 18.46 15.86 1.24
N ARG A 185 17.91 17.06 1.04
CA ARG A 185 16.55 17.41 1.44
C ARG A 185 15.63 16.88 0.36
N TRP A 186 14.72 16.03 0.77
CA TRP A 186 13.67 15.49 -0.05
C TRP A 186 12.39 16.22 0.30
N ARG A 187 11.64 16.52 -0.76
CA ARG A 187 10.32 17.11 -0.67
C ARG A 187 9.38 16.19 -1.40
N VAL A 188 8.31 15.76 -0.75
CA VAL A 188 7.32 14.86 -1.34
C VAL A 188 5.94 15.43 -1.12
N TRP A 189 5.07 15.27 -2.11
CA TRP A 189 3.67 15.63 -2.02
C TRP A 189 2.82 14.37 -2.18
N LEU A 190 1.80 14.24 -1.34
CA LEU A 190 0.74 13.25 -1.48
C LEU A 190 -0.50 13.94 -2.01
N GLU A 191 -1.32 13.21 -2.77
CA GLU A 191 -2.65 13.71 -3.14
C GLU A 191 -3.55 13.74 -1.90
N PRO A 192 -4.30 14.83 -1.64
CA PRO A 192 -5.26 14.90 -0.55
C PRO A 192 -6.25 13.74 -0.52
N GLU A 193 -6.68 13.28 -1.69
CA GLU A 193 -7.62 12.17 -1.87
C GLU A 193 -7.10 10.83 -1.35
N ILE A 194 -5.80 10.71 -1.04
CA ILE A 194 -5.25 9.50 -0.42
C ILE A 194 -5.96 9.18 0.90
N ILE A 195 -6.54 10.19 1.57
CA ILE A 195 -7.31 10.03 2.81
C ILE A 195 -8.50 9.07 2.67
N TYR A 196 -9.05 8.90 1.46
CA TYR A 196 -10.13 7.94 1.22
C TYR A 196 -9.72 6.49 1.50
N LEU A 197 -8.41 6.21 1.54
CA LEU A 197 -7.85 4.91 1.91
C LEU A 197 -7.75 4.74 3.44
N PHE A 198 -7.84 5.82 4.21
CA PHE A 198 -7.57 5.89 5.65
C PHE A 198 -8.80 6.25 6.51
N HIS A 199 -10.01 6.04 5.99
CA HIS A 199 -11.23 6.13 6.79
C HIS A 199 -11.28 5.11 7.94
N GLU A 200 -12.24 5.31 8.85
CA GLU A 200 -12.42 4.43 10.00
C GLU A 200 -12.56 2.96 9.55
N ASN A 201 -11.79 2.07 10.17
CA ASN A 201 -11.74 0.64 9.86
C ASN A 201 -11.24 0.25 8.44
N THR A 202 -10.78 1.20 7.62
CA THR A 202 -10.25 0.91 6.27
C THR A 202 -8.72 0.81 6.21
N TYR A 203 -8.04 1.04 7.32
CA TYR A 203 -6.59 0.89 7.44
C TYR A 203 -6.19 0.12 8.70
N THR A 204 -4.94 -0.31 8.72
CA THR A 204 -4.33 -1.08 9.79
C THR A 204 -3.05 -0.42 10.26
N LYS A 205 -2.84 -0.34 11.57
CA LYS A 205 -1.61 0.15 12.19
C LYS A 205 -0.64 -1.02 12.33
N ILE A 206 0.31 -1.15 11.40
CA ILE A 206 1.28 -2.26 11.38
C ILE A 206 2.46 -1.99 12.32
N ASP A 207 2.90 -3.01 13.06
CA ASP A 207 4.13 -2.92 13.87
C ASP A 207 5.36 -2.80 12.95
N TRP A 208 6.04 -1.66 13.04
CA TRP A 208 7.14 -1.37 12.14
C TRP A 208 8.40 -2.16 12.45
N LYS A 209 8.70 -2.32 13.74
CA LYS A 209 9.91 -3.00 14.20
C LYS A 209 9.89 -4.47 13.83
N GLN A 210 8.73 -5.12 13.92
CA GLN A 210 8.52 -6.47 13.39
C GLN A 210 8.70 -6.48 11.88
N ARG A 211 7.99 -5.60 11.16
CA ARG A 211 8.00 -5.58 9.69
C ARG A 211 9.40 -5.45 9.10
N LEU A 212 10.24 -4.58 9.65
CA LEU A 212 11.59 -4.34 9.11
C LEU A 212 12.52 -5.57 9.19
N LYS A 213 12.25 -6.52 10.10
CA LYS A 213 13.03 -7.76 10.24
C LYS A 213 12.66 -8.84 9.21
N LEU A 214 11.56 -8.64 8.48
CA LEU A 214 10.97 -9.69 7.67
C LEU A 214 11.48 -9.68 6.22
N PRO A 215 11.65 -10.85 5.58
CA PRO A 215 11.86 -10.95 4.14
C PRO A 215 10.57 -10.58 3.37
N PRO A 216 10.63 -10.34 2.04
CA PRO A 216 9.48 -9.83 1.27
C PRO A 216 8.19 -10.65 1.40
N LEU A 217 8.25 -11.98 1.28
CA LEU A 217 7.03 -12.80 1.43
C LEU A 217 6.46 -12.73 2.85
N ALA A 218 7.31 -12.71 3.87
CA ALA A 218 6.87 -12.56 5.24
C ALA A 218 6.31 -11.16 5.52
N LYS A 219 6.87 -10.08 4.94
CA LYS A 219 6.29 -8.73 4.99
C LYS A 219 4.89 -8.69 4.40
N TRP A 220 4.67 -9.37 3.27
CA TRP A 220 3.35 -9.47 2.66
C TRP A 220 2.36 -10.25 3.54
N LEU A 221 2.77 -11.38 4.13
CA LEU A 221 1.94 -12.16 5.04
C LEU A 221 1.64 -11.39 6.34
N HIS A 222 2.62 -10.65 6.86
CA HIS A 222 2.49 -9.77 8.02
C HIS A 222 1.38 -8.75 7.78
N GLN A 223 1.48 -7.92 6.73
CA GLN A 223 0.42 -6.94 6.43
C GLN A 223 -0.95 -7.61 6.20
N PHE A 224 -0.96 -8.75 5.49
CA PHE A 224 -2.19 -9.45 5.13
C PHE A 224 -2.93 -9.88 6.39
N TYR A 225 -2.29 -10.67 7.26
CA TYR A 225 -2.90 -11.18 8.48
C TYR A 225 -3.04 -10.14 9.58
N PHE A 226 -2.23 -9.08 9.59
CA PHE A 226 -2.42 -7.97 10.53
C PHE A 226 -3.74 -7.26 10.23
N SER A 227 -4.08 -7.10 8.95
CA SER A 227 -5.33 -6.45 8.52
C SER A 227 -6.60 -7.23 8.85
N HIS A 228 -6.52 -8.53 9.13
CA HIS A 228 -7.70 -9.32 9.49
C HIS A 228 -7.98 -9.20 10.99
N ARG A 229 -9.23 -8.93 11.38
CA ARG A 229 -9.64 -8.99 12.78
C ARG A 229 -9.45 -10.40 13.33
N GLU A 230 -9.92 -11.39 12.58
CA GLU A 230 -9.72 -12.82 12.83
C GLU A 230 -9.23 -13.45 11.51
N PRO A 231 -7.98 -13.94 11.45
CA PRO A 231 -7.48 -14.62 10.27
C PRO A 231 -8.29 -15.86 9.94
N MET A 232 -8.89 -15.88 8.75
CA MET A 232 -9.48 -17.10 8.19
C MET A 232 -8.44 -17.91 7.41
N GLY A 233 -8.74 -19.19 7.18
CA GLY A 233 -7.90 -20.05 6.35
C GLY A 233 -7.96 -19.67 4.87
N TYR A 234 -6.83 -19.75 4.18
CA TYR A 234 -6.74 -19.54 2.73
C TYR A 234 -5.99 -20.69 2.06
N LYS A 235 -6.42 -21.11 0.88
CA LYS A 235 -5.63 -22.05 0.07
C LYS A 235 -4.25 -21.45 -0.22
N VAL A 236 -3.22 -22.28 -0.23
CA VAL A 236 -1.86 -21.82 -0.55
C VAL A 236 -1.78 -21.20 -1.95
N GLU A 237 -2.55 -21.73 -2.90
CA GLU A 237 -2.70 -21.12 -4.23
C GLU A 237 -3.29 -19.70 -4.18
N THR A 238 -4.31 -19.48 -3.34
CA THR A 238 -4.89 -18.15 -3.15
C THR A 238 -3.87 -17.17 -2.57
N ILE A 239 -3.10 -17.58 -1.56
CA ILE A 239 -2.02 -16.76 -0.99
C ILE A 239 -0.97 -16.43 -2.06
N LYS A 240 -0.56 -17.41 -2.88
CA LYS A 240 0.38 -17.21 -3.98
C LYS A 240 -0.08 -16.13 -4.96
N MET A 241 -1.36 -16.17 -5.32
CA MET A 241 -1.99 -15.22 -6.22
C MET A 241 -2.07 -13.82 -5.59
N LEU A 242 -2.53 -13.73 -4.33
CA LEU A 242 -2.68 -12.46 -3.62
C LEU A 242 -1.34 -11.78 -3.28
N CYS A 243 -0.25 -12.54 -3.10
CA CYS A 243 1.09 -11.97 -2.89
C CYS A 243 1.83 -11.65 -4.19
N GLY A 244 1.22 -11.91 -5.36
CA GLY A 244 1.82 -11.67 -6.67
C GLY A 244 3.03 -12.58 -6.97
N SER A 245 3.13 -13.75 -6.33
CA SER A 245 4.26 -14.66 -6.54
C SER A 245 4.19 -15.37 -7.89
N ARG A 246 5.29 -15.26 -8.65
CA ARG A 246 5.45 -15.88 -9.98
C ARG A 246 6.14 -17.25 -9.93
N ILE A 247 6.37 -17.84 -8.75
CA ILE A 247 6.94 -19.19 -8.64
C ILE A 247 6.00 -20.18 -9.35
N ALA A 248 6.42 -20.77 -10.47
CA ALA A 248 5.52 -21.61 -11.28
C ALA A 248 5.05 -22.87 -10.53
N VAL A 249 5.95 -23.52 -9.78
CA VAL A 249 5.68 -24.79 -9.10
C VAL A 249 5.13 -24.53 -7.69
N LEU A 250 3.89 -24.93 -7.43
CA LEU A 250 3.22 -24.69 -6.14
C LEU A 250 3.96 -25.33 -4.96
N ALA A 251 4.57 -26.50 -5.13
CA ALA A 251 5.39 -27.13 -4.09
C ALA A 251 6.61 -26.27 -3.69
N LYS A 252 7.28 -25.62 -4.65
CA LYS A 252 8.39 -24.68 -4.38
C LYS A 252 7.88 -23.43 -3.66
N PHE A 253 6.70 -22.93 -4.06
CA PHE A 253 6.07 -21.81 -3.37
C PHE A 253 5.73 -22.17 -1.92
N ARG A 254 5.18 -23.36 -1.68
CA ARG A 254 4.84 -23.86 -0.34
C ARG A 254 6.05 -23.93 0.58
N TYR A 255 7.21 -24.36 0.05
CA TYR A 255 8.46 -24.34 0.79
C TYR A 255 8.82 -22.91 1.22
N LYS A 256 8.81 -21.94 0.29
CA LYS A 256 9.05 -20.52 0.61
C LYS A 256 8.01 -19.90 1.53
N LEU A 257 6.76 -20.35 1.44
CA LEU A 257 5.68 -19.94 2.33
C LEU A 257 5.95 -20.38 3.77
N ARG A 258 6.42 -21.62 3.99
CA ARG A 258 6.82 -22.09 5.33
C ARG A 258 7.98 -21.26 5.89
N GLU A 259 9.06 -21.06 5.13
CA GLU A 259 10.17 -20.19 5.57
C GLU A 259 9.69 -18.80 5.99
N ALA A 260 8.77 -18.21 5.22
CA ALA A 260 8.20 -16.90 5.55
C ALA A 260 7.30 -16.92 6.80
N LEU A 261 6.53 -17.99 7.02
CA LEU A 261 5.70 -18.17 8.21
C LEU A 261 6.55 -18.42 9.47
N ASP A 262 7.66 -19.16 9.34
CA ASP A 262 8.62 -19.38 10.41
C ASP A 262 9.24 -18.05 10.84
N SER A 263 9.65 -17.19 9.89
CA SER A 263 10.09 -15.81 10.20
C SER A 263 9.03 -14.98 10.94
N LEU A 264 7.74 -15.22 10.69
CA LEU A 264 6.66 -14.53 11.42
C LEU A 264 6.51 -15.02 12.86
N ILE A 265 6.81 -16.29 13.13
CA ILE A 265 6.89 -16.84 14.49
C ILE A 265 8.10 -16.25 15.21
N GLU A 266 9.26 -16.22 14.56
CA GLU A 266 10.52 -15.68 15.12
C GLU A 266 10.40 -14.21 15.57
N VAL A 267 9.67 -13.37 14.82
CA VAL A 267 9.43 -11.97 15.21
C VAL A 267 8.27 -11.81 16.19
N GLY A 268 7.64 -12.90 16.62
CA GLY A 268 6.54 -12.91 17.59
C GLY A 268 5.19 -12.44 17.04
N PHE A 269 5.00 -12.45 15.72
CA PHE A 269 3.71 -12.09 15.10
C PHE A 269 2.73 -13.27 15.09
N LEU A 270 3.22 -14.48 14.78
CA LEU A 270 2.44 -15.71 14.85
C LEU A 270 2.84 -16.55 16.06
N LEU A 271 1.88 -17.27 16.64
CA LEU A 271 2.14 -18.37 17.57
C LEU A 271 2.40 -19.67 16.82
N SER A 272 1.61 -19.92 15.78
CA SER A 272 1.69 -21.13 14.97
C SER A 272 0.97 -20.97 13.64
N TYR A 273 1.22 -21.92 12.74
CA TYR A 273 0.45 -22.11 11.52
C TYR A 273 0.27 -23.61 11.23
N HIS A 274 -0.72 -23.93 10.42
CA HIS A 274 -0.94 -25.28 9.90
C HIS A 274 -1.35 -25.18 8.43
N ILE A 275 -0.76 -26.02 7.57
CA ILE A 275 -1.20 -26.21 6.20
C ILE A 275 -1.80 -27.60 6.13
N ASP A 276 -3.12 -27.68 5.95
CA ASP A 276 -3.84 -28.93 5.86
C ASP A 276 -3.38 -29.73 4.63
N PRO A 277 -2.89 -30.97 4.78
CA PRO A 277 -2.37 -31.75 3.66
C PRO A 277 -3.45 -32.23 2.68
N ALA A 278 -4.71 -32.33 3.10
CA ALA A 278 -5.83 -32.76 2.27
C ALA A 278 -6.47 -31.58 1.52
N THR A 279 -6.66 -30.44 2.20
CA THR A 279 -7.38 -29.29 1.62
C THR A 279 -6.46 -28.19 1.08
N ASP A 280 -5.18 -28.25 1.42
CA ASP A 280 -4.17 -27.25 1.10
C ASP A 280 -4.42 -25.85 1.68
N VAL A 281 -5.23 -25.79 2.74
CA VAL A 281 -5.61 -24.56 3.43
C VAL A 281 -4.57 -24.23 4.50
N LEU A 282 -3.99 -23.03 4.40
CA LEU A 282 -3.18 -22.41 5.44
C LEU A 282 -4.08 -21.77 6.49
N MET A 283 -3.96 -22.20 7.73
CA MET A 283 -4.51 -21.58 8.93
C MET A 283 -3.38 -20.99 9.77
N VAL A 284 -3.60 -19.81 10.36
CA VAL A 284 -2.61 -19.14 11.20
C VAL A 284 -3.22 -18.74 12.55
N ARG A 285 -2.43 -18.83 13.61
CA ARG A 285 -2.78 -18.30 14.93
C ARG A 285 -1.85 -17.14 15.25
N ARG A 286 -2.41 -15.92 15.34
CA ARG A 286 -1.62 -14.73 15.72
C ARG A 286 -1.29 -14.73 17.20
N ALA A 287 -0.15 -14.13 17.54
CA ALA A 287 0.12 -13.72 18.90
C ALA A 287 -0.96 -12.72 19.35
N PRO A 288 -1.41 -12.77 20.61
CA PRO A 288 -2.29 -11.74 21.14
C PRO A 288 -1.59 -10.38 20.98
N LYS A 289 -2.34 -9.36 20.58
CA LYS A 289 -1.79 -8.00 20.57
C LYS A 289 -1.35 -7.68 22.01
N PRO A 290 -0.13 -7.19 22.23
CA PRO A 290 0.25 -6.75 23.56
C PRO A 290 -0.79 -5.75 24.06
N PRO A 291 -1.22 -5.84 25.34
CA PRO A 291 -2.18 -4.90 25.88
C PRO A 291 -1.63 -3.49 25.69
N VAL A 292 -2.46 -2.59 25.17
CA VAL A 292 -2.13 -1.16 25.17
C VAL A 292 -2.09 -0.77 26.65
N LEU A 293 -0.89 -0.65 27.21
CA LEU A 293 -0.75 -0.03 28.52
C LEU A 293 -1.25 1.40 28.33
N LEU A 294 -2.42 1.71 28.89
CA LEU A 294 -2.87 3.09 29.02
C LEU A 294 -1.80 3.79 29.85
N SER A 295 -0.95 4.58 29.19
CA SER A 295 -0.04 5.49 29.87
C SER A 295 -0.91 6.46 30.66
N MET A 296 -0.86 6.33 31.99
CA MET A 296 -1.34 7.32 32.95
C MET A 296 -0.54 8.62 32.82
#